data_AF-B5X1E8-F1
#
_entry.id   AF-B5X1E8-F1
#
_cell.length_a   1.000
_cell.length_b   1.000
_cell.length_c   1.000
_cell.angle_alpha   90.00
_cell.angle_beta   90.00
_cell.angle_gamma   90.00
#
_symmetry.space_group_name_H-M   'P 1'
#
loop_
_entity.id
_entity.type
_entity.pdbx_description
1 polymer ?
#
loop_
_entity_poly.entity_id
_entity_poly.type
_entity_poly.pdbx_seq_one_letter_code
_entity_poly.pdbx_strand_id
1 'polypeptide(L)'
;MATKKAVLFNLWGVVVSPRPAEVFLKFEETLKLPSGFLKKVVTDKHSAMERAERGKLTLSQMIPELDAECMSAASDQKVSLPAGFSVKSLLEELRDSTTVNKHILQTVATLRRQGLLTGVLANQWVDDSGSGDSSGRLLSLLGGHFDVVLQSCRTGLRVPETDLFTSALTQLGVPPKQALWLGDDEEGVGAAEAVGMTAVLVKDLPEALKQVETFTGAQVVTGESYPASCNPEEVSHGYITIKPRVKLHYVEMGTGPPVMLCHGFPESWYSWRYQIPALADAGFRVLSLDMKGYGDSTAPPDIEEYSQEQICQDLVTFMDKMGIPQVTLVGHDWGGVVVWNMARCHPERVRAVASLNTPLFPVDPSKDPMDFLKTVPIFDYQLYFQDPGVAETEMEKDLARTFKIFFHGSGDKDNVPEINTAGVCARGGLFVGLPDEIPRSSVLSETALQFYITQFKDKGFRGPLNWYRNVVSNWKWLCSRPRAKVGVCVIS
;
A
#
# COMPACT_ATOMS: atom_id res chain seq x y z
N MET A 1 19.76 12.27 -21.62
CA MET A 1 18.95 12.28 -20.38
C MET A 1 17.49 12.28 -20.80
N ALA A 2 16.67 11.36 -20.29
CA ALA A 2 15.23 11.45 -20.51
C ALA A 2 14.71 12.78 -19.94
N THR A 3 13.91 13.51 -20.70
CA THR A 3 13.32 14.79 -20.28
C THR A 3 12.31 14.52 -19.16
N LYS A 4 12.58 15.00 -17.94
CA LYS A 4 11.69 14.86 -16.79
C LYS A 4 10.43 15.70 -17.02
N LYS A 5 9.27 15.04 -17.16
CA LYS A 5 7.97 15.73 -17.16
C LYS A 5 7.28 15.60 -15.81
N ALA A 6 6.42 16.57 -15.50
CA ALA A 6 5.61 16.57 -14.29
C ALA A 6 4.12 16.74 -14.59
N VAL A 7 3.27 16.15 -13.74
CA VAL A 7 1.82 16.40 -13.73
C VAL A 7 1.43 16.89 -12.34
N LEU A 8 0.91 18.12 -12.28
CA LEU A 8 0.41 18.75 -11.07
C LEU A 8 -1.13 18.69 -11.05
N PHE A 9 -1.71 18.41 -9.90
CA PHE A 9 -3.15 18.25 -9.73
C PHE A 9 -3.68 19.24 -8.69
N ASN A 10 -4.85 19.82 -8.93
CA ASN A 10 -5.56 20.51 -7.87
C ASN A 10 -6.06 19.50 -6.83
N LEU A 11 -6.09 19.88 -5.56
CA LEU A 11 -6.66 19.01 -4.54
C LEU A 11 -8.17 18.88 -4.75
N TRP A 12 -8.89 19.99 -4.60
CA TRP A 12 -10.34 20.03 -4.64
C TRP A 12 -10.86 19.87 -6.06
N GLY A 13 -11.89 19.05 -6.24
CA GLY A 13 -12.51 18.82 -7.55
C GLY A 13 -11.75 17.91 -8.51
N VAL A 14 -10.51 17.52 -8.17
CA VAL A 14 -9.69 16.61 -8.97
C VAL A 14 -9.26 15.41 -8.13
N VAL A 15 -8.34 15.61 -7.17
CA VAL A 15 -7.84 14.54 -6.29
C VAL A 15 -8.89 14.11 -5.28
N VAL A 16 -9.67 15.06 -4.75
CA VAL A 16 -10.80 14.79 -3.86
C VAL A 16 -12.08 15.44 -4.39
N SER A 17 -13.22 14.81 -4.11
CA SER A 17 -14.55 15.25 -4.51
C SER A 17 -15.49 15.18 -3.32
N PRO A 18 -16.53 16.04 -3.22
CA PRO A 18 -16.94 17.10 -4.17
C PRO A 18 -16.08 18.37 -4.10
N ARG A 19 -16.35 19.35 -4.97
CA ARG A 19 -15.74 20.69 -4.88
C ARG A 19 -16.34 21.45 -3.68
N PRO A 20 -15.56 22.27 -2.95
CA PRO A 20 -16.11 23.11 -1.88
C PRO A 20 -17.30 23.95 -2.34
N ALA A 21 -17.23 24.54 -3.54
CA ALA A 21 -18.32 25.33 -4.12
C ALA A 21 -19.64 24.53 -4.29
N GLU A 22 -19.57 23.23 -4.60
CA GLU A 22 -20.76 22.38 -4.75
C GLU A 22 -21.40 22.10 -3.39
N VAL A 23 -20.60 21.84 -2.36
CA VAL A 23 -21.08 21.67 -0.99
C VAL A 23 -21.72 22.97 -0.49
N PHE A 24 -21.10 24.11 -0.77
CA PHE A 24 -21.59 25.41 -0.33
C PHE A 24 -22.95 25.73 -0.96
N LEU A 25 -23.10 25.48 -2.27
CA LEU A 25 -24.39 25.64 -2.97
C LEU A 25 -25.47 24.72 -2.38
N LYS A 26 -25.16 23.45 -2.14
CA LYS A 26 -26.11 22.49 -1.54
C LYS A 26 -26.52 22.89 -0.12
N PHE A 27 -25.57 23.43 0.66
CA PHE A 27 -25.84 23.94 1.99
C PHE A 27 -26.75 25.18 1.95
N GLU A 28 -26.51 26.10 0.99
CA GLU A 28 -27.40 27.24 0.73
C GLU A 28 -28.82 26.78 0.39
N GLU A 29 -28.97 25.81 -0.52
CA GLU A 29 -30.28 25.24 -0.88
C GLU A 29 -31.02 24.65 0.33
N THR A 30 -30.30 23.88 1.15
CA THR A 30 -30.84 23.25 2.36
C THR A 30 -31.34 24.29 3.36
N LEU A 31 -30.59 25.40 3.50
CA LEU A 31 -30.92 26.51 4.39
C LEU A 31 -31.80 27.59 3.75
N LYS A 32 -32.19 27.42 2.48
CA LYS A 32 -32.96 28.39 1.69
C LYS A 32 -32.30 29.78 1.61
N LEU A 33 -30.97 29.81 1.55
CA LEU A 33 -30.20 31.03 1.33
C LEU A 33 -30.18 31.38 -0.18
N PRO A 34 -29.95 32.65 -0.55
CA PRO A 34 -29.73 33.01 -1.93
C PRO A 34 -28.54 32.27 -2.53
N SER A 35 -28.70 31.76 -3.76
CA SER A 35 -27.63 31.04 -4.45
C SER A 35 -26.39 31.93 -4.64
N GLY A 36 -25.22 31.39 -4.27
CA GLY A 36 -23.92 32.06 -4.33
C GLY A 36 -23.62 32.98 -3.14
N PHE A 37 -24.47 33.01 -2.12
CA PHE A 37 -24.27 33.79 -0.90
C PHE A 37 -22.93 33.45 -0.20
N LEU A 38 -22.71 32.19 0.13
CA LEU A 38 -21.48 31.70 0.76
C LEU A 38 -20.29 31.87 -0.17
N LYS A 39 -20.43 31.55 -1.46
CA LYS A 39 -19.37 31.74 -2.45
C LYS A 39 -18.84 33.17 -2.40
N LYS A 40 -19.72 34.16 -2.39
CA LYS A 40 -19.33 35.58 -2.34
C LYS A 40 -18.57 35.93 -1.06
N VAL A 41 -18.98 35.39 0.09
CA VAL A 41 -18.31 35.63 1.38
C VAL A 41 -16.92 35.01 1.39
N VAL A 42 -16.79 33.74 1.01
CA VAL A 42 -15.51 33.01 1.11
C VAL A 42 -14.48 33.46 0.08
N THR A 43 -14.90 33.96 -1.09
CA THR A 43 -13.98 34.45 -2.13
C THR A 43 -13.53 35.90 -1.92
N ASP A 44 -14.00 36.60 -0.89
CA ASP A 44 -13.50 37.94 -0.57
C ASP A 44 -11.99 37.90 -0.26
N LYS A 45 -11.25 38.92 -0.73
CA LYS A 45 -9.77 38.99 -0.63
C LYS A 45 -9.23 39.00 0.81
N HIS A 46 -10.09 39.21 1.80
CA HIS A 46 -9.70 39.23 3.21
C HIS A 46 -10.56 38.30 4.09
N SER A 47 -11.31 37.39 3.48
CA SER A 47 -12.16 36.44 4.20
C SER A 47 -11.34 35.61 5.20
N ALA A 48 -11.99 35.18 6.27
CA ALA A 48 -11.39 34.27 7.24
C ALA A 48 -10.90 32.98 6.57
N MET A 49 -11.62 32.51 5.54
CA MET A 49 -11.23 31.34 4.76
C MET A 49 -9.93 31.56 3.97
N GLU A 50 -9.79 32.70 3.30
CA GLU A 50 -8.57 33.07 2.57
C GLU A 50 -7.37 33.14 3.52
N ARG A 51 -7.55 33.78 4.68
CA ARG A 51 -6.52 33.90 5.71
C ARG A 51 -6.12 32.55 6.30
N ALA A 52 -7.09 31.66 6.50
CA ALA A 52 -6.82 30.29 6.97
C ALA A 52 -6.10 29.44 5.92
N GLU A 53 -6.48 29.57 4.65
CA GLU A 53 -5.78 28.92 3.53
C GLU A 53 -4.33 29.39 3.41
N ARG A 54 -3.99 30.59 3.89
CA ARG A 54 -2.59 31.07 3.98
C ARG A 54 -1.90 30.75 5.31
N GLY A 55 -2.55 29.98 6.18
CA GLY A 55 -2.01 29.61 7.49
C GLY A 55 -1.95 30.77 8.49
N LYS A 56 -2.71 31.84 8.27
CA LYS A 56 -2.85 32.96 9.22
C LYS A 56 -3.84 32.66 10.33
N LEU A 57 -4.80 31.76 10.07
CA LEU A 57 -5.75 31.24 11.03
C LEU A 57 -5.71 29.71 11.02
N THR A 58 -5.95 29.12 12.19
CA THR A 58 -6.33 27.71 12.31
C THR A 58 -7.83 27.52 12.05
N LEU A 59 -8.28 26.28 11.86
CA LEU A 59 -9.70 25.95 11.69
C LEU A 59 -10.55 26.47 12.85
N SER A 60 -10.10 26.26 14.09
CA SER A 60 -10.83 26.69 15.29
C SER A 60 -10.94 28.22 15.41
N GLN A 61 -9.99 28.96 14.84
CA GLN A 61 -10.05 30.42 14.75
C GLN A 61 -10.88 30.91 13.56
N MET A 62 -10.80 30.21 12.42
CA MET A 62 -11.51 30.56 11.19
C MET A 62 -13.03 30.48 11.35
N ILE A 63 -13.54 29.44 12.00
CA ILE A 63 -14.99 29.20 12.14
C ILE A 63 -15.75 30.42 12.72
N PRO A 64 -15.41 30.94 13.92
CA PRO A 64 -16.16 32.07 14.48
C PRO A 64 -16.00 33.37 13.68
N GLU A 65 -14.85 33.59 13.04
CA GLU A 65 -14.65 34.77 12.18
C GLU A 65 -15.49 34.69 10.91
N LEU A 66 -15.52 33.51 10.26
CA LEU A 66 -16.32 33.31 9.05
C LEU A 66 -17.83 33.33 9.36
N ASP A 67 -18.26 32.85 10.53
CA ASP A 67 -19.64 33.01 10.98
C ASP A 67 -20.02 34.51 11.09
N ALA A 68 -19.14 35.34 11.65
CA ALA A 68 -19.35 36.79 11.74
C ALA A 68 -19.37 37.48 10.36
N GLU A 69 -18.49 37.06 9.44
CA GLU A 69 -18.48 37.53 8.05
C GLU A 69 -19.80 37.19 7.33
N CYS A 70 -20.32 35.97 7.51
CA CYS A 70 -21.64 35.57 7.00
C CYS A 70 -22.77 36.41 7.60
N MET A 71 -22.76 36.68 8.92
CA MET A 71 -23.77 37.53 9.55
C MET A 71 -23.75 38.96 9.00
N SER A 72 -22.57 39.55 8.80
CA SER A 72 -22.41 40.88 8.21
C SER A 72 -22.95 40.90 6.77
N ALA A 73 -22.54 39.92 5.94
CA ALA A 73 -22.97 39.83 4.56
C ALA A 73 -24.48 39.60 4.43
N ALA A 74 -25.09 38.86 5.36
CA ALA A 74 -26.53 38.64 5.42
C ALA A 74 -27.28 39.94 5.76
N SER A 75 -26.79 40.72 6.73
CA SER A 75 -27.33 42.04 7.06
C SER A 75 -27.28 42.98 5.86
N ASP A 76 -26.13 43.09 5.18
CA ASP A 76 -25.94 43.97 4.03
C ASP A 76 -26.84 43.60 2.85
N GLN A 77 -27.08 42.30 2.64
CA GLN A 77 -27.91 41.78 1.54
C GLN A 77 -29.38 41.61 1.93
N LYS A 78 -29.76 41.97 3.16
CA LYS A 78 -31.11 41.77 3.73
C LYS A 78 -31.59 40.31 3.66
N VAL A 79 -30.67 39.39 3.88
CA VAL A 79 -30.91 37.94 3.96
C VAL A 79 -31.06 37.56 5.44
N SER A 80 -32.07 36.76 5.77
CA SER A 80 -32.21 36.20 7.12
C SER A 80 -31.50 34.86 7.19
N LEU A 81 -30.47 34.76 8.03
CA LEU A 81 -29.85 33.46 8.33
C LEU A 81 -30.78 32.63 9.24
N PRO A 82 -30.97 31.33 8.98
CA PRO A 82 -31.78 30.47 9.85
C PRO A 82 -31.06 30.19 11.17
N ALA A 83 -31.82 29.86 12.22
CA ALA A 83 -31.30 29.62 13.57
C ALA A 83 -30.26 28.49 13.67
N GLY A 84 -30.24 27.56 12.71
CA GLY A 84 -29.27 26.47 12.63
C GLY A 84 -28.05 26.75 11.76
N PHE A 85 -27.91 27.97 11.22
CA PHE A 85 -26.74 28.34 10.42
C PHE A 85 -25.48 28.32 11.29
N SER A 86 -24.46 27.58 10.84
CA SER A 86 -23.10 27.68 11.35
C SER A 86 -22.12 27.22 10.29
N VAL A 87 -21.03 27.98 10.15
CA VAL A 87 -19.87 27.60 9.34
C VAL A 87 -19.28 26.27 9.81
N LYS A 88 -19.34 25.96 11.11
CA LYS A 88 -18.88 24.67 11.61
C LYS A 88 -19.60 23.51 10.93
N SER A 89 -20.93 23.55 10.88
CA SER A 89 -21.75 22.51 10.25
C SER A 89 -21.47 22.41 8.74
N LEU A 90 -21.25 23.54 8.07
CA LEU A 90 -20.86 23.59 6.66
C LEU A 90 -19.53 22.84 6.41
N LEU A 91 -18.52 23.11 7.23
CA LEU A 91 -17.20 22.50 7.09
C LEU A 91 -17.20 21.02 7.52
N GLU A 92 -18.04 20.65 8.50
CA GLU A 92 -18.30 19.25 8.84
C GLU A 92 -18.96 18.51 7.66
N GLU A 93 -19.96 19.10 6.98
CA GLU A 93 -20.55 18.50 5.77
C GLU A 93 -19.53 18.39 4.63
N LEU A 94 -18.68 19.40 4.43
CA LEU A 94 -17.59 19.33 3.44
C LEU A 94 -16.64 18.17 3.76
N ARG A 95 -16.19 18.05 5.01
CA ARG A 95 -15.30 16.98 5.44
C ARG A 95 -15.95 15.60 5.26
N ASP A 96 -17.18 15.44 5.73
CA ASP A 96 -17.87 14.15 5.78
C ASP A 96 -18.31 13.67 4.39
N SER A 97 -18.50 14.60 3.45
CA SER A 97 -18.77 14.30 2.03
C SER A 97 -17.51 14.10 1.19
N THR A 98 -16.33 14.47 1.70
CA THR A 98 -15.07 14.39 0.96
C THR A 98 -14.66 12.92 0.75
N THR A 99 -14.42 12.56 -0.50
CA THR A 99 -13.94 11.25 -0.92
C THR A 99 -12.74 11.40 -1.86
N VAL A 100 -11.80 10.45 -1.79
CA VAL A 100 -10.62 10.46 -2.64
C VAL A 100 -10.93 9.82 -3.99
N ASN A 101 -10.51 10.48 -5.06
CA ASN A 101 -10.70 10.00 -6.42
C ASN A 101 -9.69 8.90 -6.76
N LYS A 102 -10.14 7.64 -6.69
CA LYS A 102 -9.31 6.46 -6.92
C LYS A 102 -8.66 6.43 -8.31
N HIS A 103 -9.33 6.95 -9.34
CA HIS A 103 -8.78 7.00 -10.70
C HIS A 103 -7.59 7.96 -10.79
N ILE A 104 -7.58 9.05 -10.03
CA ILE A 104 -6.43 9.95 -9.93
C ILE A 104 -5.27 9.24 -9.24
N LEU A 105 -5.49 8.55 -8.13
CA LEU A 105 -4.41 7.81 -7.46
C LEU A 105 -3.81 6.70 -8.36
N GLN A 106 -4.65 5.98 -9.10
CA GLN A 106 -4.19 4.98 -10.08
C GLN A 106 -3.40 5.61 -11.23
N THR A 107 -3.84 6.78 -11.69
CA THR A 107 -3.13 7.57 -12.70
C THR A 107 -1.75 7.96 -12.16
N VAL A 108 -1.69 8.55 -10.97
CA VAL A 108 -0.44 8.99 -10.32
C VAL A 108 0.53 7.83 -10.15
N ALA A 109 0.07 6.68 -9.64
CA ALA A 109 0.89 5.48 -9.53
C ALA A 109 1.42 5.01 -10.89
N THR A 110 0.64 5.12 -11.95
CA THR A 110 1.05 4.76 -13.31
C THR A 110 2.08 5.73 -13.88
N LEU A 111 1.87 7.04 -13.71
CA LEU A 111 2.82 8.07 -14.13
C LEU A 111 4.17 7.89 -13.42
N ARG A 112 4.17 7.69 -12.09
CA ARG A 112 5.39 7.47 -11.30
C ARG A 112 6.14 6.21 -11.73
N ARG A 113 5.44 5.10 -11.98
CA ARG A 113 6.05 3.86 -12.53
C ARG A 113 6.75 4.08 -13.88
N GLN A 114 6.31 5.05 -14.66
CA GLN A 114 6.92 5.42 -15.95
C GLN A 114 7.99 6.51 -15.81
N GLY A 115 8.39 6.85 -14.57
CA GLY A 115 9.45 7.84 -14.28
C GLY A 115 9.01 9.29 -14.39
N LEU A 116 7.69 9.55 -14.43
CA LEU A 116 7.14 10.89 -14.43
C LEU A 116 6.93 11.38 -12.99
N LEU A 117 7.11 12.69 -12.80
CA LEU A 117 6.92 13.32 -11.50
C LEU A 117 5.48 13.79 -11.33
N THR A 118 5.00 13.78 -10.10
CA THR A 118 3.62 14.11 -9.75
C THR A 118 3.57 14.99 -8.53
N GLY A 119 2.63 15.93 -8.51
CA GLY A 119 2.41 16.75 -7.32
C GLY A 119 0.97 17.21 -7.15
N VAL A 120 0.60 17.55 -5.93
CA VAL A 120 -0.71 18.13 -5.62
C VAL A 120 -0.53 19.51 -5.01
N LEU A 121 -1.30 20.47 -5.51
CA LEU A 121 -1.41 21.82 -4.95
C LEU A 121 -2.73 21.90 -4.18
N ALA A 122 -2.65 22.15 -2.89
CA ALA A 122 -3.75 22.04 -1.96
C ALA A 122 -4.03 23.38 -1.29
N ASN A 123 -5.07 24.08 -1.73
CA ASN A 123 -5.68 25.15 -0.95
C ASN A 123 -6.33 24.54 0.29
N GLN A 124 -5.65 24.62 1.43
CA GLN A 124 -6.04 23.99 2.69
C GLN A 124 -5.66 24.90 3.86
N TRP A 125 -6.32 24.69 4.99
CA TRP A 125 -6.07 25.35 6.28
C TRP A 125 -5.42 24.39 7.28
N VAL A 126 -4.95 24.94 8.41
CA VAL A 126 -4.47 24.13 9.54
C VAL A 126 -5.66 23.65 10.36
N ASP A 127 -5.96 22.36 10.29
CA ASP A 127 -6.97 21.71 11.14
C ASP A 127 -6.38 21.40 12.52
N ASP A 128 -6.81 22.17 13.52
CA ASP A 128 -6.46 22.02 14.94
C ASP A 128 -7.63 21.48 15.77
N SER A 129 -8.66 20.97 15.10
CA SER A 129 -9.86 20.46 15.77
C SER A 129 -9.59 19.12 16.44
N GLY A 130 -10.28 18.84 17.56
CA GLY A 130 -10.30 17.50 18.16
C GLY A 130 -11.13 16.48 17.38
N SER A 131 -11.70 16.86 16.23
CA SER A 131 -12.64 16.04 15.47
C SER A 131 -11.94 15.12 14.47
N GLY A 132 -11.36 14.03 14.99
CA GLY A 132 -10.86 12.90 14.19
C GLY A 132 -9.58 13.16 13.41
N ASP A 133 -8.90 12.08 13.02
CA ASP A 133 -7.63 12.09 12.30
C ASP A 133 -7.78 12.19 10.76
N SER A 134 -8.98 12.50 10.25
CA SER A 134 -9.32 12.39 8.82
C SER A 134 -8.48 13.30 7.92
N SER A 135 -8.30 14.57 8.30
CA SER A 135 -7.41 15.52 7.62
C SER A 135 -5.95 15.00 7.60
N GLY A 136 -5.50 14.43 8.72
CA GLY A 136 -4.18 13.79 8.83
C GLY A 136 -4.04 12.54 7.95
N ARG A 137 -5.07 11.70 7.87
CA ARG A 137 -5.11 10.52 6.99
C ARG A 137 -5.04 10.91 5.52
N LEU A 138 -5.80 11.93 5.11
CA LEU A 138 -5.74 12.44 3.74
C LEU A 138 -4.34 12.92 3.41
N LEU A 139 -3.71 13.73 4.27
CA LEU A 139 -2.35 14.20 4.03
C LEU A 139 -1.33 13.05 3.99
N SER A 140 -1.47 12.05 4.85
CA SER A 140 -0.63 10.84 4.82
C SER A 140 -0.80 10.06 3.51
N LEU A 141 -2.02 9.93 3.02
CA LEU A 141 -2.31 9.29 1.74
C LEU A 141 -1.67 10.07 0.59
N LEU A 142 -1.85 11.39 0.54
CA LEU A 142 -1.25 12.24 -0.51
C LEU A 142 0.28 12.15 -0.49
N GLY A 143 0.90 12.19 0.69
CA GLY A 143 2.35 12.06 0.83
C GLY A 143 2.90 10.70 0.40
N GLY A 144 2.09 9.63 0.44
CA GLY A 144 2.48 8.31 -0.05
C GLY A 144 2.36 8.16 -1.58
N HIS A 145 1.48 8.93 -2.22
CA HIS A 145 1.17 8.79 -3.64
C HIS A 145 1.91 9.80 -4.53
N PHE A 146 2.14 11.03 -4.06
CA PHE A 146 2.72 12.13 -4.86
C PHE A 146 4.17 12.46 -4.47
N ASP A 147 4.99 12.90 -5.43
CA ASP A 147 6.38 13.30 -5.18
C ASP A 147 6.46 14.65 -4.42
N VAL A 148 5.48 15.54 -4.63
CA VAL A 148 5.34 16.83 -3.91
C VAL A 148 3.89 17.08 -3.51
N VAL A 149 3.67 17.48 -2.26
CA VAL A 149 2.38 17.94 -1.72
C VAL A 149 2.56 19.35 -1.18
N LEU A 150 2.09 20.37 -1.89
CA LEU A 150 2.15 21.76 -1.41
C LEU A 150 0.83 22.18 -0.78
N GLN A 151 0.86 22.42 0.53
CA GLN A 151 -0.26 22.95 1.30
C GLN A 151 -0.17 24.47 1.39
N SER A 152 -1.21 25.17 0.96
CA SER A 152 -1.24 26.64 0.97
C SER A 152 -1.04 27.22 2.37
N CYS A 153 -1.56 26.56 3.41
CA CYS A 153 -1.39 27.02 4.80
C CYS A 153 0.05 26.92 5.31
N ARG A 154 0.91 26.15 4.61
CA ARG A 154 2.33 26.00 4.95
C ARG A 154 3.22 26.93 4.13
N THR A 155 2.87 27.14 2.86
CA THR A 155 3.62 28.01 1.96
C THR A 155 3.22 29.48 2.07
N GLY A 156 1.99 29.76 2.52
CA GLY A 156 1.36 31.08 2.46
C GLY A 156 0.88 31.47 1.06
N LEU A 157 1.05 30.58 0.07
CA LEU A 157 0.70 30.75 -1.34
C LEU A 157 -0.44 29.80 -1.71
N ARG A 158 -1.43 30.26 -2.47
CA ARG A 158 -2.61 29.49 -2.86
C ARG A 158 -2.80 29.51 -4.37
N VAL A 159 -3.47 28.50 -4.94
CA VAL A 159 -4.01 28.61 -6.31
C VAL A 159 -5.07 29.72 -6.30
N PRO A 160 -5.08 30.67 -7.26
CA PRO A 160 -4.35 30.69 -8.54
C PRO A 160 -3.07 31.56 -8.57
N GLU A 161 -2.36 31.75 -7.46
CA GLU A 161 -1.11 32.52 -7.45
C GLU A 161 0.01 31.76 -8.20
N THR A 162 0.62 32.41 -9.19
CA THR A 162 1.66 31.82 -10.05
C THR A 162 2.85 31.27 -9.26
N ASP A 163 3.19 31.92 -8.16
CA ASP A 163 4.33 31.56 -7.31
C ASP A 163 4.20 30.16 -6.69
N LEU A 164 2.97 29.69 -6.44
CA LEU A 164 2.76 28.33 -5.93
C LEU A 164 3.15 27.27 -6.98
N PHE A 165 2.77 27.50 -8.24
CA PHE A 165 3.17 26.63 -9.36
C PHE A 165 4.69 26.65 -9.55
N THR A 166 5.30 27.83 -9.56
CA THR A 166 6.76 27.97 -9.67
C THR A 166 7.49 27.25 -8.54
N SER A 167 6.98 27.32 -7.30
CA SER A 167 7.54 26.59 -6.15
C SER A 167 7.49 25.08 -6.36
N ALA A 168 6.36 24.54 -6.82
CA ALA A 168 6.21 23.11 -7.08
C ALA A 168 7.17 22.61 -8.17
N LEU A 169 7.26 23.35 -9.29
CA LEU A 169 8.18 23.04 -10.38
C LEU A 169 9.65 23.09 -9.96
N THR A 170 10.00 24.04 -9.09
CA THR A 170 11.34 24.16 -8.52
C THR A 170 11.68 22.95 -7.66
N GLN A 171 10.77 22.50 -6.79
CA GLN A 171 10.99 21.29 -5.97
C GLN A 171 11.12 20.02 -6.82
N LEU A 172 10.36 19.91 -7.90
CA LEU A 172 10.43 18.78 -8.83
C LEU A 172 11.65 18.87 -9.78
N GLY A 173 12.28 20.03 -9.91
CA GLY A 173 13.36 20.27 -10.86
C GLY A 173 12.90 20.14 -12.33
N VAL A 174 11.67 20.58 -12.64
CA VAL A 174 11.04 20.47 -13.97
C VAL A 174 10.75 21.86 -14.53
N PRO A 175 11.14 22.19 -15.77
CA PRO A 175 10.81 23.48 -16.37
C PRO A 175 9.31 23.56 -16.71
N PRO A 176 8.68 24.77 -16.69
CA PRO A 176 7.24 24.92 -16.92
C PRO A 176 6.70 24.23 -18.18
N LYS A 177 7.43 24.31 -19.30
CA LYS A 177 7.06 23.67 -20.58
C LYS A 177 7.00 22.14 -20.54
N GLN A 178 7.52 21.52 -19.49
CA GLN A 178 7.51 20.08 -19.26
C GLN A 178 6.53 19.67 -18.15
N ALA A 179 5.68 20.61 -17.71
CA ALA A 179 4.67 20.34 -16.71
C ALA A 179 3.25 20.58 -17.23
N LEU A 180 2.34 19.72 -16.79
CA LEU A 180 0.91 19.85 -17.02
C LEU A 180 0.17 20.07 -15.70
N TRP A 181 -0.79 20.98 -15.68
CA TRP A 181 -1.70 21.23 -14.57
C TRP A 181 -3.10 20.68 -14.87
N LEU A 182 -3.68 19.91 -13.95
CA LEU A 182 -5.12 19.59 -13.94
C LEU A 182 -5.81 20.43 -12.86
N GLY A 183 -6.57 21.42 -13.30
CA GLY A 183 -7.35 22.31 -12.44
C GLY A 183 -8.84 22.07 -12.56
N ASP A 184 -9.61 22.44 -11.55
CA ASP A 184 -11.07 22.35 -11.58
C ASP A 184 -11.74 23.70 -11.94
N ASP A 185 -10.98 24.80 -11.96
CA ASP A 185 -11.45 26.16 -12.26
C ASP A 185 -10.60 26.89 -13.33
N GLU A 186 -11.19 27.91 -13.95
CA GLU A 186 -10.56 28.69 -15.03
C GLU A 186 -9.43 29.61 -14.55
N GLU A 187 -9.49 30.11 -13.31
CA GLU A 187 -8.45 31.01 -12.78
C GLU A 187 -7.15 30.25 -12.55
N GLY A 188 -7.23 29.05 -11.98
CA GLY A 188 -6.09 28.16 -11.79
C GLY A 188 -5.46 27.71 -13.12
N VAL A 189 -6.28 27.44 -14.14
CA VAL A 189 -5.80 27.12 -15.50
C VAL A 189 -5.06 28.31 -16.10
N GLY A 190 -5.64 29.51 -16.07
CA GLY A 190 -5.00 30.72 -16.60
C GLY A 190 -3.68 31.06 -15.88
N ALA A 191 -3.61 30.85 -14.57
CA ALA A 191 -2.37 31.04 -13.80
C ALA A 191 -1.27 30.05 -14.18
N ALA A 192 -1.60 28.77 -14.36
CA ALA A 192 -0.64 27.76 -14.80
C ALA A 192 -0.10 28.08 -16.22
N GLU A 193 -0.98 28.50 -17.13
CA GLU A 193 -0.59 28.94 -18.48
C GLU A 193 0.32 30.19 -18.45
N ALA A 194 0.05 31.13 -17.54
CA ALA A 194 0.89 32.33 -17.36
C ALA A 194 2.32 31.98 -16.90
N VAL A 195 2.50 30.88 -16.17
CA VAL A 195 3.82 30.32 -15.79
C VAL A 195 4.49 29.58 -16.97
N GLY A 196 3.75 29.29 -18.04
CA GLY A 196 4.23 28.58 -19.22
C GLY A 196 4.04 27.07 -19.16
N MET A 197 3.13 26.58 -18.32
CA MET A 197 2.71 25.18 -18.26
C MET A 197 1.64 24.86 -19.30
N THR A 198 1.47 23.58 -19.63
CA THR A 198 0.21 23.11 -20.21
C THR A 198 -0.83 23.00 -19.10
N ALA A 199 -2.08 23.40 -19.34
CA ALA A 199 -3.13 23.33 -18.33
C ALA A 199 -4.41 22.72 -18.92
N VAL A 200 -5.11 21.94 -18.11
CA VAL A 200 -6.34 21.24 -18.48
C VAL A 200 -7.41 21.55 -17.43
N LEU A 201 -8.52 22.09 -17.89
CA LEU A 201 -9.72 22.27 -17.06
C LEU A 201 -10.49 20.95 -16.97
N VAL A 202 -10.61 20.40 -15.76
CA VAL A 202 -11.30 19.15 -15.50
C VAL A 202 -12.82 19.40 -15.48
N LYS A 203 -13.47 19.16 -16.61
CA LYS A 203 -14.94 19.09 -16.73
C LYS A 203 -15.44 17.64 -16.72
N ASP A 204 -14.72 16.79 -17.43
CA ASP A 204 -14.90 15.34 -17.47
C ASP A 204 -13.53 14.71 -17.20
N LEU A 205 -13.47 13.84 -16.19
CA LEU A 205 -12.21 13.26 -15.74
C LEU A 205 -11.58 12.34 -16.80
N PRO A 206 -12.32 11.38 -17.41
CA PRO A 206 -11.78 10.57 -18.50
C PRO A 206 -11.15 11.39 -19.63
N GLU A 207 -11.82 12.46 -20.09
CA GLU A 207 -11.29 13.31 -21.15
C GLU A 207 -10.05 14.11 -20.72
N ALA A 208 -10.04 14.60 -19.47
CA ALA A 208 -8.86 15.25 -18.91
C ALA A 208 -7.66 14.29 -18.84
N LEU A 209 -7.89 13.03 -18.45
CA LEU A 209 -6.83 12.01 -18.38
C LEU A 209 -6.26 11.67 -19.76
N LYS A 210 -7.05 11.65 -20.84
CA LYS A 210 -6.52 11.49 -22.21
C LYS A 210 -5.57 12.63 -22.61
N GLN A 211 -5.83 13.85 -22.13
CA GLN A 211 -4.92 14.97 -22.37
C GLN A 211 -3.60 14.79 -21.58
N VAL A 212 -3.66 14.19 -20.39
CA VAL A 212 -2.45 13.76 -19.66
C VAL A 212 -1.67 12.73 -20.45
N GLU A 213 -2.33 11.71 -21.00
CA GLU A 213 -1.68 10.71 -21.87
C GLU A 213 -0.99 11.35 -23.06
N THR A 214 -1.71 12.23 -23.76
CA THR A 214 -1.20 12.95 -24.93
C THR A 214 0.02 13.79 -24.59
N PHE A 215 -0.02 14.52 -23.47
CA PHE A 215 1.09 15.36 -23.03
C PHE A 215 2.30 14.55 -22.58
N THR A 216 2.08 13.51 -21.77
CA THR A 216 3.15 12.74 -21.16
C THR A 216 3.75 11.73 -22.13
N GLY A 217 2.94 11.18 -23.03
CA GLY A 217 3.24 9.98 -23.82
C GLY A 217 3.06 8.68 -23.03
N ALA A 218 2.59 8.77 -21.78
CA ALA A 218 2.32 7.64 -20.91
C ALA A 218 0.89 7.15 -21.11
N GLN A 219 0.70 5.84 -21.25
CA GLN A 219 -0.65 5.27 -21.14
C GLN A 219 -1.13 5.40 -19.71
N VAL A 220 -2.19 6.17 -19.51
CA VAL A 220 -2.91 6.36 -18.25
C VAL A 220 -4.04 5.35 -18.27
N VAL A 221 -3.90 4.30 -17.46
CA VAL A 221 -4.85 3.19 -17.46
C VAL A 221 -6.23 3.69 -17.00
N THR A 222 -7.21 3.63 -17.90
CA THR A 222 -8.64 3.88 -17.63
C THR A 222 -9.42 2.59 -17.30
N GLY A 223 -8.72 1.46 -17.07
CA GLY A 223 -9.27 0.14 -16.73
C GLY A 223 -8.68 -0.46 -15.44
N GLU A 224 -8.87 -1.78 -15.23
CA GLU A 224 -8.25 -2.50 -14.10
C GLU A 224 -6.72 -2.39 -14.17
N SER A 225 -6.15 -1.63 -13.24
CA SER A 225 -4.70 -1.51 -13.08
C SER A 225 -4.25 -2.36 -11.90
N TYR A 226 -3.01 -2.87 -11.98
CA TYR A 226 -2.36 -3.47 -10.82
C TYR A 226 -2.36 -2.45 -9.67
N PRO A 227 -2.63 -2.88 -8.42
CA PRO A 227 -2.48 -2.04 -7.25
C PRO A 227 -1.11 -1.35 -7.24
N ALA A 228 -1.00 -0.25 -6.50
CA ALA A 228 0.29 0.35 -6.23
C ALA A 228 1.24 -0.74 -5.67
N SER A 229 2.48 -0.75 -6.16
CA SER A 229 3.53 -1.63 -5.62
C SER A 229 4.37 -0.83 -4.63
N CYS A 230 4.93 -1.49 -3.63
CA CYS A 230 6.02 -0.90 -2.84
C CYS A 230 7.29 -0.73 -3.67
N ASN A 231 7.97 0.40 -3.48
CA ASN A 231 9.39 0.55 -3.75
C ASN A 231 10.15 0.20 -2.46
N PRO A 232 11.11 -0.75 -2.45
CA PRO A 232 11.89 -1.09 -1.26
C PRO A 232 12.57 0.10 -0.58
N GLU A 233 12.96 1.14 -1.31
CA GLU A 233 13.63 2.30 -0.72
C GLU A 233 12.66 3.29 -0.04
N GLU A 234 11.37 3.20 -0.34
CA GLU A 234 10.33 4.14 0.13
C GLU A 234 9.51 3.61 1.31
N VAL A 235 9.84 2.42 1.82
CA VAL A 235 9.12 1.79 2.92
C VAL A 235 9.94 1.79 4.22
N SER A 236 9.26 1.80 5.36
CA SER A 236 9.94 1.78 6.66
C SER A 236 10.42 0.37 7.00
N HIS A 237 11.74 0.21 7.16
CA HIS A 237 12.36 -1.04 7.57
C HIS A 237 12.55 -1.10 9.09
N GLY A 238 12.04 -2.15 9.72
CA GLY A 238 12.17 -2.42 11.14
C GLY A 238 12.87 -3.74 11.44
N TYR A 239 13.50 -3.83 12.61
CA TYR A 239 14.22 -5.01 13.06
C TYR A 239 13.93 -5.30 14.53
N ILE A 240 13.47 -6.52 14.83
CA ILE A 240 13.22 -6.98 16.20
C ILE A 240 14.12 -8.16 16.51
N THR A 241 15.00 -8.00 17.50
CA THR A 241 15.77 -9.12 18.05
C THR A 241 14.86 -9.94 18.95
N ILE A 242 14.47 -11.14 18.53
CA ILE A 242 13.54 -12.01 19.26
C ILE A 242 14.25 -12.90 20.30
N LYS A 243 15.47 -13.34 20.01
CA LYS A 243 16.35 -14.06 20.95
C LYS A 243 17.81 -13.72 20.63
N PRO A 244 18.79 -14.05 21.51
CA PRO A 244 20.19 -13.72 21.26
C PRO A 244 20.62 -14.17 19.86
N ARG A 245 21.18 -13.23 19.08
CA ARG A 245 21.66 -13.43 17.70
C ARG A 245 20.58 -13.74 16.65
N VAL A 246 19.29 -13.73 17.00
CA VAL A 246 18.20 -13.92 16.04
C VAL A 246 17.33 -12.67 16.01
N LYS A 247 17.40 -11.95 14.89
CA LYS A 247 16.54 -10.83 14.54
C LYS A 247 15.58 -11.19 13.40
N LEU A 248 14.38 -10.63 13.47
CA LEU A 248 13.42 -10.59 12.37
C LEU A 248 13.38 -9.19 11.79
N HIS A 249 13.46 -9.11 10.47
CA HIS A 249 13.22 -7.91 9.68
C HIS A 249 11.75 -7.85 9.25
N TYR A 250 11.21 -6.64 9.17
CA TYR A 250 9.89 -6.38 8.63
C TYR A 250 9.81 -5.02 7.95
N VAL A 251 8.89 -4.89 7.01
CA VAL A 251 8.49 -3.61 6.43
C VAL A 251 7.17 -3.17 7.04
N GLU A 252 7.05 -1.86 7.28
CA GLU A 252 5.90 -1.24 7.92
C GLU A 252 5.29 -0.11 7.08
N MET A 253 3.96 -0.10 6.96
CA MET A 253 3.22 0.98 6.29
C MET A 253 1.83 1.14 6.90
N GLY A 254 1.34 2.38 6.95
CA GLY A 254 -0.01 2.70 7.39
C GLY A 254 -0.16 2.79 8.92
N THR A 255 -1.38 3.08 9.34
CA THR A 255 -1.76 3.23 10.75
C THR A 255 -3.11 2.55 10.99
N GLY A 256 -3.43 2.22 12.24
CA GLY A 256 -4.67 1.51 12.60
C GLY A 256 -4.42 0.10 13.14
N PRO A 257 -5.43 -0.80 13.08
CA PRO A 257 -5.29 -2.17 13.56
C PRO A 257 -4.15 -2.91 12.84
N PRO A 258 -3.30 -3.65 13.56
CA PRO A 258 -2.13 -4.29 12.95
C PRO A 258 -2.53 -5.52 12.12
N VAL A 259 -1.97 -5.61 10.91
CA VAL A 259 -2.05 -6.76 10.01
C VAL A 259 -0.63 -7.25 9.74
N MET A 260 -0.33 -8.50 10.05
CA MET A 260 0.98 -9.09 9.83
C MET A 260 0.92 -10.09 8.66
N LEU A 261 1.76 -9.84 7.65
CA LEU A 261 1.83 -10.63 6.42
C LEU A 261 3.02 -11.59 6.49
N CYS A 262 2.74 -12.87 6.33
CA CYS A 262 3.72 -13.96 6.38
C CYS A 262 3.81 -14.62 5.00
N HIS A 263 4.94 -14.45 4.30
CA HIS A 263 5.18 -15.08 3.00
C HIS A 263 5.53 -16.58 3.13
N GLY A 264 5.60 -17.29 2.00
CA GLY A 264 5.99 -18.69 1.92
C GLY A 264 7.38 -18.93 1.33
N PHE A 265 7.56 -20.10 0.71
CA PHE A 265 8.81 -20.56 0.13
C PHE A 265 8.81 -20.48 -1.41
N PRO A 266 9.91 -20.06 -2.06
CA PRO A 266 11.04 -19.28 -1.54
C PRO A 266 10.84 -17.79 -1.83
N GLU A 267 10.25 -17.06 -0.88
CA GLU A 267 9.76 -15.69 -1.11
C GLU A 267 10.47 -14.62 -0.25
N SER A 268 9.83 -13.47 -0.06
CA SER A 268 10.26 -12.36 0.81
C SER A 268 9.05 -11.50 1.22
N TRP A 269 9.23 -10.57 2.17
CA TRP A 269 8.26 -9.50 2.45
C TRP A 269 7.75 -8.81 1.17
N TYR A 270 8.60 -8.74 0.13
CA TYR A 270 8.31 -8.10 -1.16
C TYR A 270 7.32 -8.86 -2.04
N SER A 271 6.99 -10.12 -1.71
CA SER A 271 5.85 -10.81 -2.34
C SER A 271 4.52 -10.11 -2.05
N TRP A 272 4.44 -9.39 -0.94
CA TRP A 272 3.26 -8.61 -0.54
C TRP A 272 3.26 -7.16 -1.05
N ARG A 273 4.17 -6.79 -1.96
CA ARG A 273 4.36 -5.40 -2.44
C ARG A 273 3.08 -4.72 -2.96
N TYR A 274 2.10 -5.48 -3.43
CA TYR A 274 0.82 -4.94 -3.89
C TYR A 274 -0.23 -4.83 -2.78
N GLN A 275 -0.13 -5.67 -1.74
CA GLN A 275 -1.06 -5.69 -0.61
C GLN A 275 -0.69 -4.66 0.45
N ILE A 276 0.61 -4.40 0.66
CA ILE A 276 1.08 -3.45 1.67
C ILE A 276 0.43 -2.06 1.51
N PRO A 277 0.52 -1.38 0.34
CA PRO A 277 -0.10 -0.06 0.19
C PRO A 277 -1.63 -0.15 0.18
N ALA A 278 -2.21 -1.18 -0.43
CA ALA A 278 -3.66 -1.34 -0.48
C ALA A 278 -4.30 -1.51 0.91
N LEU A 279 -3.64 -2.27 1.81
CA LEU A 279 -4.09 -2.46 3.19
C LEU A 279 -3.82 -1.22 4.05
N ALA A 280 -2.69 -0.54 3.83
CA ALA A 280 -2.41 0.73 4.50
C ALA A 280 -3.45 1.80 4.15
N ASP A 281 -3.79 1.94 2.86
CA ASP A 281 -4.83 2.85 2.36
C ASP A 281 -6.23 2.48 2.90
N ALA A 282 -6.45 1.20 3.21
CA ALA A 282 -7.67 0.72 3.88
C ALA A 282 -7.70 0.99 5.39
N GLY A 283 -6.69 1.65 5.95
CA GLY A 283 -6.62 2.05 7.36
C GLY A 283 -6.08 0.98 8.31
N PHE A 284 -5.21 0.10 7.80
CA PHE A 284 -4.48 -0.88 8.62
C PHE A 284 -3.00 -0.49 8.79
N ARG A 285 -2.43 -0.89 9.92
CA ARG A 285 -0.99 -0.87 10.15
C ARG A 285 -0.41 -2.19 9.64
N VAL A 286 0.22 -2.19 8.47
CA VAL A 286 0.75 -3.39 7.83
C VAL A 286 2.16 -3.68 8.29
N LEU A 287 2.43 -4.93 8.68
CA LEU A 287 3.75 -5.46 9.02
C LEU A 287 4.05 -6.65 8.10
N SER A 288 4.83 -6.45 7.04
CA SER A 288 5.24 -7.52 6.12
C SER A 288 6.59 -8.08 6.55
N LEU A 289 6.64 -9.31 7.02
CA LEU A 289 7.87 -9.91 7.56
C LEU A 289 8.75 -10.44 6.45
N ASP A 290 10.08 -10.32 6.60
CA ASP A 290 10.93 -11.41 6.11
C ASP A 290 10.86 -12.53 7.14
N MET A 291 10.30 -13.68 6.76
CA MET A 291 10.23 -14.82 7.66
C MET A 291 11.65 -15.29 8.04
N LYS A 292 11.78 -15.99 9.16
CA LYS A 292 13.08 -16.51 9.61
C LYS A 292 13.73 -17.35 8.50
N GLY A 293 15.02 -17.13 8.24
CA GLY A 293 15.73 -17.75 7.12
C GLY A 293 15.76 -16.93 5.83
N TYR A 294 14.99 -15.84 5.73
CA TYR A 294 14.84 -15.07 4.48
C TYR A 294 15.35 -13.65 4.61
N GLY A 295 15.66 -13.06 3.45
CA GLY A 295 15.91 -11.63 3.28
C GLY A 295 16.84 -11.06 4.35
N ASP A 296 16.37 -10.07 5.10
CA ASP A 296 17.15 -9.39 6.14
C ASP A 296 17.02 -10.02 7.55
N SER A 297 16.11 -10.97 7.70
CA SER A 297 15.97 -11.79 8.92
C SER A 297 17.15 -12.73 9.09
N THR A 298 17.37 -13.18 10.33
CA THR A 298 18.45 -14.13 10.63
C THR A 298 18.12 -15.50 10.05
N ALA A 299 19.15 -16.19 9.55
CA ALA A 299 19.06 -17.55 9.02
C ALA A 299 19.98 -18.51 9.81
N PRO A 300 19.56 -18.99 11.00
CA PRO A 300 20.31 -20.02 11.73
C PRO A 300 20.47 -21.29 10.87
N PRO A 301 21.60 -22.03 10.96
CA PRO A 301 21.80 -23.20 10.11
C PRO A 301 21.06 -24.45 10.61
N ASP A 302 20.66 -24.49 11.89
CA ASP A 302 20.07 -25.65 12.55
C ASP A 302 18.64 -25.89 12.04
N ILE A 303 18.26 -27.16 11.83
CA ILE A 303 16.97 -27.51 11.24
C ILE A 303 15.83 -27.19 12.22
N GLU A 304 16.04 -27.51 13.50
CA GLU A 304 15.06 -27.41 14.58
C GLU A 304 14.60 -25.97 14.84
N GLU A 305 15.43 -24.99 14.48
CA GLU A 305 15.13 -23.56 14.54
C GLU A 305 13.95 -23.15 13.65
N TYR A 306 13.55 -24.00 12.71
CA TYR A 306 12.47 -23.78 11.74
C TYR A 306 11.24 -24.67 12.00
N SER A 307 11.20 -25.37 13.14
CA SER A 307 9.98 -26.05 13.59
C SER A 307 8.84 -25.05 13.78
N GLN A 308 7.61 -25.48 13.51
CA GLN A 308 6.41 -24.61 13.63
C GLN A 308 6.19 -24.13 15.06
N GLU A 309 6.57 -24.92 16.06
CA GLU A 309 6.58 -24.50 17.46
C GLU A 309 7.52 -23.31 17.67
N GLN A 310 8.76 -23.41 17.20
CA GLN A 310 9.75 -22.33 17.35
C GLN A 310 9.33 -21.09 16.57
N ILE A 311 8.84 -21.24 15.33
CA ILE A 311 8.38 -20.12 14.51
C ILE A 311 7.19 -19.40 15.17
N CYS A 312 6.20 -20.13 15.70
CA CYS A 312 5.08 -19.51 16.40
C CYS A 312 5.55 -18.75 17.66
N GLN A 313 6.45 -19.35 18.45
CA GLN A 313 7.02 -18.70 19.64
C GLN A 313 7.85 -17.46 19.29
N ASP A 314 8.58 -17.50 18.18
CA ASP A 314 9.35 -16.38 17.64
C ASP A 314 8.41 -15.21 17.27
N LEU A 315 7.24 -15.50 16.64
CA LEU A 315 6.23 -14.47 16.33
C LEU A 315 5.53 -13.92 17.58
N VAL A 316 5.21 -14.76 18.57
CA VAL A 316 4.70 -14.31 19.87
C VAL A 316 5.68 -13.33 20.52
N THR A 317 6.96 -13.66 20.52
CA THR A 317 8.03 -12.81 21.08
C THR A 317 8.18 -11.52 20.28
N PHE A 318 8.07 -11.58 18.94
CA PHE A 318 8.05 -10.40 18.09
C PHE A 318 6.90 -9.45 18.49
N MET A 319 5.69 -9.99 18.65
CA MET A 319 4.52 -9.23 19.06
C MET A 319 4.68 -8.60 20.45
N ASP A 320 5.24 -9.34 21.42
CA ASP A 320 5.52 -8.83 22.76
C ASP A 320 6.47 -7.63 22.74
N LYS A 321 7.56 -7.72 21.98
CA LYS A 321 8.54 -6.64 21.86
C LYS A 321 8.00 -5.42 21.12
N MET A 322 7.06 -5.62 20.21
CA MET A 322 6.35 -4.55 19.50
C MET A 322 5.20 -3.94 20.32
N GLY A 323 4.89 -4.49 21.50
CA GLY A 323 3.74 -4.08 22.30
C GLY A 323 2.40 -4.37 21.62
N ILE A 324 2.33 -5.40 20.77
CA ILE A 324 1.13 -5.78 20.02
C ILE A 324 0.42 -6.92 20.75
N PRO A 325 -0.72 -6.66 21.41
CA PRO A 325 -1.46 -7.72 22.11
C PRO A 325 -2.09 -8.70 21.13
N GLN A 326 -2.71 -8.20 20.05
CA GLN A 326 -3.36 -9.00 19.02
C GLN A 326 -3.06 -8.47 17.62
N VAL A 327 -3.04 -9.36 16.63
CA VAL A 327 -2.80 -9.02 15.22
C VAL A 327 -3.73 -9.80 14.30
N THR A 328 -4.11 -9.20 13.18
CA THR A 328 -4.71 -9.95 12.06
C THR A 328 -3.59 -10.62 11.27
N LEU A 329 -3.62 -11.94 11.17
CA LEU A 329 -2.59 -12.71 10.47
C LEU A 329 -3.03 -13.06 9.05
N VAL A 330 -2.17 -12.82 8.07
CA VAL A 330 -2.38 -13.23 6.68
C VAL A 330 -1.15 -14.00 6.20
N GLY A 331 -1.35 -15.23 5.74
CA GLY A 331 -0.27 -16.12 5.30
C GLY A 331 -0.44 -16.64 3.88
N HIS A 332 0.67 -16.87 3.18
CA HIS A 332 0.72 -17.58 1.90
C HIS A 332 1.69 -18.76 1.99
N ASP A 333 1.37 -19.91 1.38
CA ASP A 333 2.20 -21.13 1.40
C ASP A 333 2.62 -21.53 2.85
N TRP A 334 3.91 -21.57 3.21
CA TRP A 334 4.39 -21.83 4.57
C TRP A 334 3.95 -20.76 5.57
N GLY A 335 3.84 -19.51 5.14
CA GLY A 335 3.22 -18.45 5.93
C GLY A 335 1.76 -18.80 6.25
N GLY A 336 1.03 -19.42 5.32
CA GLY A 336 -0.32 -19.95 5.55
C GLY A 336 -0.35 -21.02 6.65
N VAL A 337 0.62 -21.94 6.66
CA VAL A 337 0.77 -22.95 7.72
C VAL A 337 1.00 -22.28 9.08
N VAL A 338 1.87 -21.27 9.13
CA VAL A 338 2.20 -20.54 10.37
C VAL A 338 0.97 -19.84 10.93
N VAL A 339 0.20 -19.12 10.10
CA VAL A 339 -0.96 -18.37 10.60
C VAL A 339 -2.07 -19.29 11.10
N TRP A 340 -2.25 -20.47 10.50
CA TRP A 340 -3.14 -21.50 11.04
C TRP A 340 -2.66 -22.03 12.40
N ASN A 341 -1.37 -22.30 12.53
CA ASN A 341 -0.79 -22.78 13.78
C ASN A 341 -0.84 -21.72 14.89
N MET A 342 -0.61 -20.45 14.56
CA MET A 342 -0.79 -19.32 15.48
C MET A 342 -2.24 -19.22 15.95
N ALA A 343 -3.21 -19.28 15.04
CA ALA A 343 -4.63 -19.25 15.41
C ALA A 343 -4.98 -20.41 16.35
N ARG A 344 -4.46 -21.62 16.08
CA ARG A 344 -4.73 -22.81 16.90
C ARG A 344 -4.06 -22.77 18.28
N CYS A 345 -2.81 -22.32 18.35
CA CYS A 345 -1.96 -22.47 19.54
C CYS A 345 -1.88 -21.20 20.39
N HIS A 346 -2.12 -20.04 19.80
CA HIS A 346 -2.09 -18.72 20.43
C HIS A 346 -3.32 -17.87 20.04
N PRO A 347 -4.55 -18.39 20.18
CA PRO A 347 -5.77 -17.69 19.76
C PRO A 347 -5.94 -16.32 20.46
N GLU A 348 -5.41 -16.17 21.68
CA GLU A 348 -5.40 -14.91 22.43
C GLU A 348 -4.59 -13.81 21.73
N ARG A 349 -3.68 -14.17 20.83
CA ARG A 349 -2.83 -13.25 20.05
C ARG A 349 -3.38 -12.97 18.66
N VAL A 350 -4.41 -13.69 18.21
CA VAL A 350 -4.90 -13.61 16.83
C VAL A 350 -6.27 -12.92 16.79
N ARG A 351 -6.31 -11.70 16.23
CA ARG A 351 -7.55 -10.94 16.05
C ARG A 351 -8.46 -11.55 14.98
N ALA A 352 -7.84 -11.99 13.90
CA ALA A 352 -8.43 -12.67 12.75
C ALA A 352 -7.30 -13.38 11.97
N VAL A 353 -7.64 -14.39 11.16
CA VAL A 353 -6.69 -15.16 10.36
C VAL A 353 -7.21 -15.38 8.94
N ALA A 354 -6.32 -15.21 7.95
CA ALA A 354 -6.53 -15.55 6.56
C ALA A 354 -5.33 -16.31 5.99
N SER A 355 -5.59 -17.28 5.13
CA SER A 355 -4.56 -18.01 4.38
C SER A 355 -4.89 -17.98 2.91
N LEU A 356 -3.86 -17.74 2.10
CA LEU A 356 -3.89 -17.83 0.64
C LEU A 356 -3.29 -19.16 0.23
N ASN A 357 -4.04 -19.94 -0.56
CA ASN A 357 -3.69 -21.24 -1.12
C ASN A 357 -3.60 -22.39 -0.09
N THR A 358 -2.94 -22.17 1.06
CA THR A 358 -2.70 -23.22 2.05
C THR A 358 -3.95 -23.52 2.87
N PRO A 359 -4.54 -24.73 2.77
CA PRO A 359 -5.70 -25.10 3.57
C PRO A 359 -5.29 -25.38 5.01
N LEU A 360 -6.29 -25.39 5.90
CA LEU A 360 -6.10 -25.90 7.26
C LEU A 360 -6.03 -27.44 7.21
N PHE A 361 -4.82 -27.99 7.29
CA PHE A 361 -4.63 -29.44 7.28
C PHE A 361 -5.08 -30.08 8.61
N PRO A 362 -5.96 -31.10 8.60
CA PRO A 362 -6.28 -31.86 9.80
C PRO A 362 -5.06 -32.68 10.23
N VAL A 363 -4.84 -32.74 11.55
CA VAL A 363 -3.76 -33.55 12.14
C VAL A 363 -4.34 -34.87 12.63
N ASP A 364 -3.84 -35.97 12.05
CA ASP A 364 -4.19 -37.34 12.40
C ASP A 364 -3.07 -37.98 13.24
N PRO A 365 -3.28 -38.21 14.55
CA PRO A 365 -2.28 -38.83 15.43
C PRO A 365 -2.01 -40.31 15.11
N SER A 366 -2.81 -40.95 14.25
CA SER A 366 -2.66 -42.36 13.91
C SER A 366 -1.81 -42.63 12.67
N LYS A 367 -1.44 -41.57 11.93
CA LYS A 367 -0.70 -41.69 10.67
C LYS A 367 0.66 -41.02 10.77
N ASP A 368 1.70 -41.71 10.30
CA ASP A 368 3.01 -41.11 10.12
C ASP A 368 2.92 -40.02 9.03
N PRO A 369 3.29 -38.76 9.34
CA PRO A 369 3.23 -37.68 8.35
C PRO A 369 4.17 -37.92 7.15
N MET A 370 5.27 -38.66 7.31
CA MET A 370 6.17 -39.00 6.20
C MET A 370 5.52 -39.99 5.24
N ASP A 371 4.71 -40.93 5.74
CA ASP A 371 3.98 -41.85 4.88
C ASP A 371 2.87 -41.12 4.12
N PHE A 372 2.19 -40.16 4.75
CA PHE A 372 1.23 -39.30 4.05
C PHE A 372 1.88 -38.56 2.86
N LEU A 373 3.04 -37.95 3.04
CA LEU A 373 3.76 -37.26 1.95
C LEU A 373 4.04 -38.20 0.76
N LYS A 374 4.45 -39.44 1.03
CA LYS A 374 4.71 -40.44 -0.03
C LYS A 374 3.45 -40.85 -0.80
N THR A 375 2.27 -40.75 -0.19
CA THR A 375 1.00 -41.11 -0.85
C THR A 375 0.47 -40.04 -1.80
N VAL A 376 0.97 -38.81 -1.73
CA VAL A 376 0.47 -37.67 -2.49
C VAL A 376 1.52 -37.26 -3.53
N PRO A 377 1.33 -37.61 -4.83
CA PRO A 377 2.38 -37.43 -5.84
C PRO A 377 2.88 -35.99 -5.97
N ILE A 378 2.00 -34.98 -5.81
CA ILE A 378 2.35 -33.57 -5.93
C ILE A 378 3.27 -33.08 -4.78
N PHE A 379 3.43 -33.86 -3.70
CA PHE A 379 4.32 -33.55 -2.58
C PHE A 379 5.67 -34.28 -2.65
N ASP A 380 5.97 -35.01 -3.73
CA ASP A 380 7.25 -35.71 -3.88
C ASP A 380 8.47 -34.76 -3.80
N TYR A 381 8.32 -33.51 -4.24
CA TYR A 381 9.35 -32.47 -4.07
C TYR A 381 9.70 -32.21 -2.58
N GLN A 382 8.77 -32.37 -1.65
CA GLN A 382 9.04 -32.16 -0.22
C GLN A 382 9.94 -33.27 0.34
N LEU A 383 9.87 -34.48 -0.23
CA LEU A 383 10.80 -35.57 0.07
C LEU A 383 12.19 -35.25 -0.47
N TYR A 384 12.29 -34.71 -1.69
CA TYR A 384 13.55 -34.25 -2.27
C TYR A 384 14.22 -33.15 -1.42
N PHE A 385 13.44 -32.29 -0.77
CA PHE A 385 13.97 -31.22 0.09
C PHE A 385 14.51 -31.71 1.44
N GLN A 386 14.28 -32.98 1.83
CA GLN A 386 14.71 -33.47 3.14
C GLN A 386 16.23 -33.55 3.29
N ASP A 387 16.94 -33.96 2.24
CA ASP A 387 18.40 -34.17 2.29
C ASP A 387 19.16 -32.83 2.27
N PRO A 388 19.86 -32.44 3.36
CA PRO A 388 20.54 -31.15 3.42
C PRO A 388 21.66 -31.03 2.39
N GLY A 389 21.64 -29.94 1.63
CA GLY A 389 22.63 -29.61 0.60
C GLY A 389 22.22 -30.01 -0.81
N VAL A 390 21.27 -30.93 -0.98
CA VAL A 390 20.86 -31.42 -2.32
C VAL A 390 20.07 -30.35 -3.06
N ALA A 391 18.93 -29.95 -2.51
CA ALA A 391 18.09 -28.91 -3.11
C ALA A 391 18.75 -27.52 -3.06
N GLU A 392 19.54 -27.23 -2.02
CA GLU A 392 20.38 -26.02 -1.96
C GLU A 392 21.29 -25.93 -3.19
N THR A 393 22.03 -27.00 -3.50
CA THR A 393 22.97 -27.01 -4.63
C THR A 393 22.25 -26.81 -5.96
N GLU A 394 21.07 -27.40 -6.15
CA GLU A 394 20.28 -27.23 -7.37
C GLU A 394 19.77 -25.78 -7.52
N MET A 395 19.22 -25.19 -6.45
CA MET A 395 18.59 -23.87 -6.48
C MET A 395 19.57 -22.70 -6.46
N GLU A 396 20.70 -22.84 -5.78
CA GLU A 396 21.72 -21.79 -5.65
C GLU A 396 22.64 -21.71 -6.87
N LYS A 397 22.63 -22.74 -7.74
CA LYS A 397 23.43 -22.78 -8.97
C LYS A 397 23.18 -21.57 -9.87
N ASP A 398 21.92 -21.18 -10.02
CA ASP A 398 21.50 -20.00 -10.77
C ASP A 398 20.22 -19.42 -10.17
N LEU A 399 20.37 -18.38 -9.34
CA LEU A 399 19.26 -17.72 -8.68
C LEU A 399 18.27 -17.10 -9.66
N ALA A 400 18.75 -16.54 -10.78
CA ALA A 400 17.89 -15.91 -11.76
C ALA A 400 16.99 -16.96 -12.43
N ARG A 401 17.58 -18.10 -12.81
CA ARG A 401 16.85 -19.26 -13.33
C ARG A 401 15.85 -19.78 -12.30
N THR A 402 16.28 -19.98 -11.06
CA THR A 402 15.43 -20.47 -9.96
C THR A 402 14.18 -19.60 -9.76
N PHE A 403 14.31 -18.28 -9.67
CA PHE A 403 13.15 -17.40 -9.47
C PHE A 403 12.26 -17.29 -10.71
N LYS A 404 12.81 -17.39 -11.92
CA LYS A 404 11.98 -17.45 -13.13
C LYS A 404 11.20 -18.77 -13.24
N ILE A 405 11.75 -19.88 -12.72
CA ILE A 405 11.04 -21.16 -12.61
C ILE A 405 9.91 -21.06 -11.59
N PHE A 406 10.15 -20.46 -10.42
CA PHE A 406 9.13 -20.40 -9.36
C PHE A 406 8.03 -19.36 -9.63
N PHE A 407 8.36 -18.20 -10.20
CA PHE A 407 7.43 -17.08 -10.32
C PHE A 407 6.96 -16.88 -11.76
N HIS A 408 5.92 -17.63 -12.14
CA HIS A 408 5.25 -17.45 -13.42
C HIS A 408 3.72 -17.42 -13.29
N GLY A 409 3.07 -16.68 -14.18
CA GLY A 409 1.62 -16.60 -14.24
C GLY A 409 1.02 -17.84 -14.89
N SER A 410 -0.22 -18.19 -14.51
CA SER A 410 -0.98 -19.26 -15.16
C SER A 410 -1.33 -18.97 -16.63
N GLY A 411 -1.24 -17.70 -17.04
CA GLY A 411 -1.38 -17.27 -18.44
C GLY A 411 -0.11 -17.39 -19.28
N ASP A 412 1.05 -17.68 -18.68
CA ASP A 412 2.33 -17.82 -19.38
C ASP A 412 2.61 -19.29 -19.80
N LYS A 413 1.62 -20.20 -19.69
CA LYS A 413 1.78 -21.65 -19.91
C LYS A 413 2.34 -22.02 -21.29
N ASP A 414 2.08 -21.20 -22.30
CA ASP A 414 2.60 -21.43 -23.65
C ASP A 414 4.08 -21.03 -23.79
N ASN A 415 4.61 -20.24 -22.86
CA ASN A 415 5.94 -19.64 -22.94
C ASN A 415 6.90 -20.08 -21.82
N VAL A 416 6.40 -20.48 -20.64
CA VAL A 416 7.22 -20.91 -19.50
C VAL A 416 6.93 -22.39 -19.20
N PRO A 417 7.94 -23.28 -19.26
CA PRO A 417 7.77 -24.70 -18.94
C PRO A 417 7.27 -24.89 -17.49
N GLU A 418 6.21 -25.67 -17.31
CA GLU A 418 5.62 -25.94 -16.00
C GLU A 418 6.52 -26.88 -15.18
N ILE A 419 6.73 -26.53 -13.91
CA ILE A 419 7.46 -27.37 -12.97
C ILE A 419 6.61 -28.59 -12.59
N ASN A 420 7.18 -29.79 -12.76
CA ASN A 420 6.52 -31.00 -12.28
C ASN A 420 7.04 -31.35 -10.89
N THR A 421 6.19 -31.19 -9.88
CA THR A 421 6.53 -31.49 -8.48
C THR A 421 6.36 -32.96 -8.10
N ALA A 422 5.86 -33.80 -9.03
CA ALA A 422 5.76 -35.24 -8.88
C ALA A 422 6.97 -35.97 -9.48
N GLY A 423 7.36 -37.07 -8.85
CA GLY A 423 8.49 -37.92 -9.27
C GLY A 423 9.83 -37.19 -9.30
N VAL A 424 9.98 -36.12 -8.53
CA VAL A 424 11.20 -35.31 -8.38
C VAL A 424 12.34 -36.16 -7.86
N CYS A 425 12.09 -37.00 -6.85
CA CYS A 425 13.11 -37.86 -6.27
C CYS A 425 13.64 -38.86 -7.31
N ALA A 426 12.74 -39.50 -8.06
CA ALA A 426 13.10 -40.46 -9.11
C ALA A 426 13.81 -39.81 -10.29
N ARG A 427 13.45 -38.56 -10.62
CA ARG A 427 14.06 -37.76 -11.69
C ARG A 427 15.39 -37.14 -11.28
N GLY A 428 15.70 -37.10 -9.98
CA GLY A 428 16.99 -36.66 -9.43
C GLY A 428 17.14 -35.15 -9.26
N GLY A 429 16.04 -34.39 -9.32
CA GLY A 429 16.06 -32.94 -9.14
C GLY A 429 14.75 -32.28 -9.54
N LEU A 430 14.46 -31.14 -8.92
CA LEU A 430 13.24 -30.38 -9.17
C LEU A 430 13.26 -29.70 -10.54
N PHE A 431 14.45 -29.29 -10.99
CA PHE A 431 14.63 -28.57 -12.25
C PHE A 431 15.14 -29.44 -13.40
N VAL A 432 15.34 -30.74 -13.16
CA VAL A 432 15.75 -31.70 -14.18
C VAL A 432 14.67 -31.82 -15.26
N GLY A 433 15.08 -31.63 -16.52
CA GLY A 433 14.20 -31.65 -17.69
C GLY A 433 13.68 -30.27 -18.10
N LEU A 434 13.94 -29.21 -17.31
CA LEU A 434 13.66 -27.83 -17.70
C LEU A 434 14.84 -27.25 -18.50
N PRO A 435 14.61 -26.33 -19.45
CA PRO A 435 15.69 -25.69 -20.20
C PRO A 435 16.60 -24.86 -19.29
N ASP A 436 17.82 -24.60 -19.75
CA ASP A 436 18.77 -23.76 -19.01
C ASP A 436 18.29 -22.30 -18.96
N GLU A 437 17.82 -21.77 -20.08
CA GLU A 437 17.22 -20.43 -20.17
C GLU A 437 15.71 -20.49 -19.96
N ILE A 438 15.23 -19.80 -18.94
CA ILE A 438 13.80 -19.67 -18.62
C ILE A 438 13.37 -18.24 -18.96
N PRO A 439 12.32 -18.03 -19.78
CA PRO A 439 11.83 -16.70 -20.06
C PRO A 439 11.22 -16.07 -18.81
N ARG A 440 11.39 -14.75 -18.65
CA ARG A 440 10.82 -14.02 -17.50
C ARG A 440 9.32 -13.86 -17.70
N SER A 441 8.55 -14.28 -16.70
CA SER A 441 7.09 -14.12 -16.66
C SER A 441 6.67 -12.64 -16.64
N SER A 442 5.48 -12.37 -17.17
CA SER A 442 4.83 -11.06 -17.09
C SER A 442 4.54 -10.60 -15.65
N VAL A 443 4.32 -11.53 -14.70
CA VAL A 443 4.04 -11.19 -13.29
C VAL A 443 5.30 -10.83 -12.49
N LEU A 444 6.49 -11.17 -13.01
CA LEU A 444 7.78 -10.92 -12.38
C LEU A 444 8.53 -9.84 -13.15
N SER A 445 8.47 -8.59 -12.68
CA SER A 445 9.26 -7.50 -13.30
C SER A 445 10.77 -7.74 -13.15
N GLU A 446 11.58 -7.09 -13.99
CA GLU A 446 13.05 -7.20 -13.89
C GLU A 446 13.56 -6.72 -12.54
N THR A 447 13.04 -5.58 -12.06
CA THR A 447 13.36 -5.04 -10.74
C THR A 447 13.00 -6.02 -9.63
N ALA A 448 11.85 -6.70 -9.73
CA ALA A 448 11.46 -7.70 -8.74
C ALA A 448 12.37 -8.93 -8.79
N LEU A 449 12.73 -9.42 -9.98
CA LEU A 449 13.68 -10.52 -10.12
C LEU A 449 15.03 -10.19 -9.48
N GLN A 450 15.60 -9.02 -9.78
CA GLN A 450 16.87 -8.58 -9.18
C GLN A 450 16.78 -8.42 -7.67
N PHE A 451 15.63 -7.98 -7.15
CA PHE A 451 15.36 -7.93 -5.71
C PHE A 451 15.47 -9.33 -5.07
N TYR A 452 14.74 -10.33 -5.59
CA TYR A 452 14.81 -11.70 -5.03
C TYR A 452 16.21 -12.31 -5.15
N ILE A 453 16.90 -12.12 -6.29
CA ILE A 453 18.30 -12.57 -6.46
C ILE A 453 19.18 -11.96 -5.36
N THR A 454 19.05 -10.67 -5.11
CA THR A 454 19.84 -9.96 -4.09
C THR A 454 19.55 -10.51 -2.69
N GLN A 455 18.28 -10.72 -2.35
CA GLN A 455 17.88 -11.23 -1.02
C GLN A 455 18.41 -12.63 -0.71
N PHE A 456 18.58 -13.48 -1.74
CA PHE A 456 19.03 -14.86 -1.55
C PHE A 456 20.52 -15.07 -1.80
N LYS A 457 21.23 -14.08 -2.36
CA LYS A 457 22.65 -14.20 -2.75
C LYS A 457 23.57 -14.64 -1.63
N ASP A 458 23.37 -14.12 -0.42
CA ASP A 458 24.28 -14.35 0.71
C ASP A 458 23.80 -15.46 1.67
N LYS A 459 22.48 -15.68 1.77
CA LYS A 459 21.87 -16.62 2.72
C LYS A 459 21.46 -17.96 2.08
N GLY A 460 21.33 -17.97 0.76
CA GLY A 460 20.94 -19.16 0.00
C GLY A 460 19.59 -19.73 0.43
N PHE A 461 19.43 -21.04 0.24
CA PHE A 461 18.19 -21.77 0.45
C PHE A 461 18.21 -22.69 1.67
N ARG A 462 19.33 -22.82 2.40
CA ARG A 462 19.39 -23.70 3.58
C ARG A 462 18.31 -23.36 4.61
N GLY A 463 18.24 -22.11 5.04
CA GLY A 463 17.21 -21.64 5.98
C GLY A 463 15.80 -21.85 5.44
N PRO A 464 15.48 -21.36 4.23
CA PRO A 464 14.21 -21.62 3.54
C PRO A 464 13.82 -23.11 3.46
N LEU A 465 14.74 -24.00 3.10
CA LEU A 465 14.48 -25.44 2.97
C LEU A 465 14.29 -26.13 4.34
N ASN A 466 14.90 -25.62 5.41
CA ASN A 466 14.70 -26.16 6.77
C ASN A 466 13.24 -26.09 7.25
N TRP A 467 12.41 -25.23 6.66
CA TRP A 467 10.96 -25.21 6.92
C TRP A 467 10.30 -26.57 6.58
N TYR A 468 10.78 -27.25 5.53
CA TYR A 468 10.29 -28.58 5.13
C TYR A 468 10.88 -29.73 5.95
N ARG A 469 11.94 -29.50 6.73
CA ARG A 469 12.74 -30.57 7.39
C ARG A 469 12.30 -30.88 8.82
N ASN A 470 11.15 -30.34 9.24
CA ASN A 470 10.60 -30.51 10.59
C ASN A 470 9.30 -31.33 10.63
N VAL A 471 8.99 -32.10 9.59
CA VAL A 471 7.70 -32.79 9.39
C VAL A 471 7.23 -33.55 10.64
N VAL A 472 8.09 -34.43 11.17
CA VAL A 472 7.76 -35.28 12.33
C VAL A 472 7.63 -34.45 13.61
N SER A 473 8.52 -33.48 13.84
CA SER A 473 8.48 -32.61 15.01
C SER A 473 7.23 -31.74 15.03
N ASN A 474 6.86 -31.15 13.88
CA ASN A 474 5.65 -30.36 13.70
C ASN A 474 4.39 -31.18 13.95
N TRP A 475 4.34 -32.41 13.44
CA TRP A 475 3.23 -33.33 13.69
C TRP A 475 3.10 -33.70 15.17
N LYS A 476 4.21 -34.05 15.85
CA LYS A 476 4.20 -34.36 17.30
C LYS A 476 3.67 -33.18 18.11
N TRP A 477 4.17 -31.98 17.82
CA TRP A 477 3.72 -30.75 18.47
C TRP A 477 2.23 -30.51 18.25
N LEU A 478 1.72 -30.59 17.03
CA LEU A 478 0.30 -30.36 16.77
C LEU A 478 -0.58 -31.46 17.36
N CYS A 479 -0.10 -32.70 17.50
CA CYS A 479 -0.82 -33.76 18.20
C CYS A 479 -0.95 -33.49 19.70
N SER A 480 0.03 -32.81 20.31
CA SER A 480 0.00 -32.48 21.75
C SER A 480 -0.85 -31.25 22.10
N ARG A 481 -1.40 -30.52 21.11
CA ARG A 481 -2.16 -29.29 21.32
C ARG A 481 -3.68 -29.51 21.24
N PRO A 482 -4.48 -28.85 22.10
CA PRO A 482 -5.94 -28.91 22.02
C PRO A 482 -6.48 -28.49 20.64
N ARG A 483 -7.64 -29.02 20.24
CA ARG A 483 -8.36 -28.57 19.05
C ARG A 483 -9.21 -27.33 19.42
N ALA A 484 -8.70 -26.13 19.18
CA ALA A 484 -9.46 -24.89 19.39
C ALA A 484 -10.40 -24.58 18.22
N LYS A 485 -11.52 -23.89 18.49
CA LYS A 485 -12.41 -23.31 17.48
C LYS A 485 -12.03 -21.82 17.31
N VAL A 486 -11.54 -21.43 16.15
CA VAL A 486 -11.27 -20.02 15.81
C VAL A 486 -12.21 -19.62 14.66
N GLY A 487 -12.64 -18.35 14.63
CA GLY A 487 -13.33 -17.78 13.46
C GLY A 487 -12.35 -17.67 12.29
N VAL A 488 -12.65 -18.31 11.16
CA VAL A 488 -11.70 -18.58 10.08
C VAL A 488 -12.23 -18.01 8.76
N CYS A 489 -11.38 -17.30 8.01
CA CYS A 489 -11.60 -16.99 6.61
C CYS A 489 -10.55 -17.74 5.77
N VAL A 490 -10.99 -18.64 4.88
CA VAL A 490 -10.12 -19.34 3.92
C VAL A 490 -10.34 -18.69 2.56
N ILE A 491 -9.28 -18.22 1.91
CA ILE A 491 -9.31 -17.75 0.53
C ILE A 491 -8.59 -18.82 -0.30
N SER A 492 -9.40 -19.69 -0.93
CA SER A 492 -8.94 -20.80 -1.76
C SER A 492 -8.56 -20.34 -3.15
#